data_AF-Q71HT4-F1
#
_entry.id   AF-Q71HT4-F1
#
_cell.length_a   1.000
_cell.length_b   1.000
_cell.length_c   1.000
_cell.angle_alpha   90.00
_cell.angle_beta   90.00
_cell.angle_gamma   90.00
#
_symmetry.space_group_name_H-M   'P 1'
#
loop_
_entity.id
_entity.type
_entity.pdbx_description
1 polymer ?
#
loop_
_entity_poly.entity_id
_entity_poly.type
_entity_poly.pdbx_seq_one_letter_code
_entity_poly.pdbx_strand_id
1 'polypeptide(L)'
;LCQVIEKVGEDNARYLAQMAVDETGRGKVEDKVTKNTYAAQTIWESMKDMKTVGVIEEDKQEGLMKIAEPIGVIAGVTPVTNPTSTVIFKAMIAMKSKNTIIFGFHPQAQKCCVETAKLIKEATAAAGAPEN
;
A
#
# COMPACT_ATOMS: atom_id res chain seq x y z
N LEU A 1 -9.42 5.07 -5.52
CA LEU A 1 -8.38 4.01 -5.51
C LEU A 1 -7.72 3.85 -4.15
N CYS A 2 -7.01 4.85 -3.59
CA CYS A 2 -6.36 4.68 -2.27
C CYS A 2 -7.32 4.33 -1.12
N GLN A 3 -8.49 4.96 -1.06
CA GLN A 3 -9.56 4.60 -0.10
C GLN A 3 -10.07 3.15 -0.29
N VAL A 4 -9.99 2.60 -1.50
CA VAL A 4 -10.34 1.19 -1.75
C VAL A 4 -9.28 0.28 -1.13
N ILE A 5 -8.00 0.65 -1.25
CA ILE A 5 -6.88 -0.08 -0.62
C ILE A 5 -6.99 -0.04 0.91
N GLU A 6 -7.34 1.11 1.48
CA GLU A 6 -7.63 1.25 2.91
C GLU A 6 -8.69 0.23 3.34
N LYS A 7 -9.85 0.26 2.69
CA LYS A 7 -10.96 -0.64 3.01
C LYS A 7 -10.58 -2.12 2.88
N VAL A 8 -9.85 -2.50 1.83
CA VAL A 8 -9.33 -3.87 1.68
C VAL A 8 -8.42 -4.26 2.84
N GLY A 9 -7.51 -3.36 3.24
CA GLY A 9 -6.58 -3.59 4.35
C GLY A 9 -7.30 -3.76 5.68
N GLU A 10 -8.39 -3.03 5.92
CA GLU A 10 -9.24 -3.15 7.11
C GLU A 10 -10.07 -4.43 7.10
N ASP A 11 -10.87 -4.64 6.05
CA ASP A 11 -11.82 -5.75 5.95
C ASP A 11 -11.11 -7.11 6.03
N ASN A 12 -9.85 -7.16 5.57
CA ASN A 12 -9.03 -8.38 5.55
C ASN A 12 -7.93 -8.40 6.63
N ALA A 13 -7.89 -7.43 7.56
CA ALA A 13 -6.78 -7.27 8.49
C ALA A 13 -6.48 -8.54 9.30
N ARG A 14 -7.52 -9.19 9.84
CA ARG A 14 -7.42 -10.42 10.63
C ARG A 14 -7.09 -11.64 9.79
N TYR A 15 -7.71 -11.78 8.63
CA TYR A 15 -7.45 -12.87 7.70
C TYR A 15 -5.98 -12.87 7.25
N LEU A 16 -5.48 -11.72 6.80
CA LEU A 16 -4.09 -11.56 6.35
C LEU A 16 -3.10 -11.71 7.51
N ALA A 17 -3.45 -11.25 8.71
CA ALA A 17 -2.62 -11.42 9.90
C ALA A 17 -2.46 -12.89 10.28
N GLN A 18 -3.55 -13.66 10.28
CA GLN A 18 -3.54 -15.10 10.53
C GLN A 18 -2.65 -15.81 9.51
N MET A 19 -2.86 -15.54 8.22
CA MET A 19 -2.09 -16.16 7.16
C MET A 19 -0.59 -15.84 7.24
N ALA A 20 -0.24 -14.61 7.65
CA ALA A 20 1.14 -14.24 7.89
C ALA A 20 1.77 -14.96 9.08
N VAL A 21 1.04 -15.18 10.18
CA VAL A 21 1.55 -15.97 11.32
C VAL A 21 1.71 -17.44 10.92
N ASP A 22 0.71 -18.01 10.24
CA ASP A 22 0.72 -19.42 9.83
C ASP A 22 1.86 -19.73 8.85
N GLU A 23 2.11 -18.83 7.89
CA GLU A 23 3.18 -19.01 6.92
C GLU A 23 4.57 -18.76 7.52
N THR A 24 4.73 -17.68 8.29
CA THR A 24 6.06 -17.25 8.75
C THR A 24 6.49 -17.88 10.07
N GLY A 25 5.54 -18.38 10.86
CA GLY A 25 5.74 -18.81 12.25
C GLY A 25 6.15 -17.68 13.21
N ARG A 26 5.96 -16.41 12.83
CA ARG A 26 6.49 -15.25 13.58
C ARG A 26 5.41 -14.28 14.03
N GLY A 27 5.49 -13.89 15.31
CA GLY A 27 4.64 -12.86 15.91
C GLY A 27 3.27 -13.38 16.36
N LYS A 28 2.39 -12.46 16.75
CA LYS A 28 1.02 -12.76 17.19
C LYS A 28 0.03 -12.19 16.18
N VAL A 29 -1.10 -12.87 16.02
CA VAL A 29 -2.15 -12.47 15.08
C VAL A 29 -2.67 -11.07 15.42
N GLU A 30 -2.99 -10.79 16.68
CA GLU A 30 -3.53 -9.49 17.11
C GLU A 30 -2.55 -8.32 16.89
N ASP A 31 -1.25 -8.53 17.11
CA ASP A 31 -0.23 -7.53 16.81
C ASP A 31 -0.14 -7.25 15.29
N LYS A 32 -0.31 -8.29 14.46
CA LYS A 32 -0.32 -8.17 13.01
C LYS A 32 -1.62 -7.57 12.48
N VAL A 33 -2.77 -7.81 13.11
CA VAL A 33 -4.03 -7.11 12.82
C VAL A 33 -3.80 -5.62 12.99
N THR A 34 -3.27 -5.22 14.15
CA THR A 34 -2.96 -3.81 14.45
C THR A 34 -2.03 -3.20 13.40
N LYS A 35 -0.99 -3.93 12.97
CA LYS A 35 -0.09 -3.47 11.91
C LYS A 35 -0.77 -3.33 10.54
N ASN A 36 -1.66 -4.26 10.17
CA ASN A 36 -2.41 -4.18 8.92
C ASN A 36 -3.38 -2.98 8.94
N THR A 37 -4.13 -2.82 10.04
CA THR A 37 -5.04 -1.69 10.23
C THR A 37 -4.29 -0.36 10.22
N TYR A 38 -3.14 -0.26 10.90
CA TYR A 38 -2.31 0.95 10.88
C TYR A 38 -1.82 1.29 9.46
N ALA A 39 -1.33 0.28 8.72
CA ALA A 39 -0.88 0.47 7.34
C ALA A 39 -2.00 0.88 6.38
N ALA A 40 -3.26 0.54 6.68
CA ALA A 40 -4.43 0.94 5.93
C ALA A 40 -4.93 2.34 6.33
N GLN A 41 -5.36 2.50 7.58
CA GLN A 41 -6.03 3.70 8.06
C GLN A 41 -5.08 4.87 8.27
N THR A 42 -4.07 4.67 9.11
CA THR A 42 -3.22 5.78 9.56
C THR A 42 -2.40 6.35 8.40
N ILE A 43 -1.93 5.48 7.51
CA ILE A 43 -1.21 5.91 6.30
C ILE A 43 -2.14 6.68 5.37
N TRP A 44 -3.33 6.15 5.06
CA TRP A 44 -4.28 6.85 4.21
C TRP A 44 -4.63 8.23 4.78
N GLU A 45 -5.00 8.29 6.05
CA GLU A 45 -5.38 9.52 6.74
C GLU A 45 -4.25 10.56 6.67
N SER A 46 -2.99 10.13 6.84
CA SER A 46 -1.83 11.03 6.78
C SER A 46 -1.58 11.67 5.41
N MET A 47 -2.10 11.10 4.32
CA MET A 47 -1.79 11.53 2.95
C MET A 47 -3.02 11.80 2.07
N LYS A 48 -4.24 11.64 2.58
CA LYS A 48 -5.47 11.78 1.77
C LYS A 48 -5.56 13.15 1.09
N ASP A 49 -5.21 14.20 1.83
CA ASP A 49 -5.28 15.61 1.37
C ASP A 49 -4.00 16.08 0.66
N MET A 50 -2.96 15.25 0.62
CA MET A 50 -1.70 15.58 -0.06
C MET A 50 -1.91 15.64 -1.58
N LYS A 51 -1.58 16.78 -2.19
CA LYS A 51 -1.57 16.94 -3.65
C LYS A 51 -0.37 16.18 -4.24
N THR A 52 -0.63 15.36 -5.26
CA THR A 52 0.35 14.42 -5.85
C THR A 52 0.29 14.39 -7.38
N VAL A 53 -0.52 15.26 -7.99
CA VAL A 53 -0.70 15.35 -9.45
C VAL A 53 -0.77 16.81 -9.84
N GLY A 54 -0.02 17.19 -10.88
CA GLY A 54 0.00 18.55 -11.41
C GLY A 54 0.71 19.53 -10.47
N VAL A 55 0.27 20.79 -10.47
CA VAL A 55 0.84 21.84 -9.63
C VAL A 55 0.49 21.58 -8.17
N ILE A 56 1.51 21.33 -7.35
CA ILE A 56 1.35 21.04 -5.92
C ILE A 56 1.61 22.28 -5.05
N GLU A 57 2.42 23.21 -5.55
CA GLU A 57 2.79 24.45 -4.86
C GLU A 57 3.12 25.53 -5.89
N GLU A 58 2.73 26.76 -5.60
CA GLU A 58 3.02 27.94 -6.41
C GLU A 58 3.44 29.07 -5.47
N ASP A 59 4.66 29.57 -5.64
CA ASP A 59 5.18 30.75 -4.97
C ASP A 59 5.21 31.92 -5.95
N LYS A 60 4.26 32.83 -5.80
CA LYS A 60 4.11 33.99 -6.70
C LYS A 60 5.13 35.09 -6.43
N GLN A 61 5.74 35.13 -5.25
CA GLN A 61 6.74 36.15 -4.91
C GLN A 61 8.07 35.82 -5.57
N GLU A 62 8.48 34.55 -5.48
CA GLU A 62 9.70 34.04 -6.10
C GLU A 62 9.50 33.60 -7.56
N GLY A 63 8.25 33.55 -8.04
CA GLY A 63 7.90 33.09 -9.38
C GLY A 63 8.16 31.59 -9.59
N LEU A 64 8.08 30.79 -8.51
CA LEU A 64 8.37 29.35 -8.53
C LEU A 64 7.09 28.52 -8.56
N MET A 65 7.14 27.40 -9.25
CA MET A 65 6.07 26.42 -9.30
C MET A 65 6.65 25.03 -9.10
N LYS A 66 6.01 24.22 -8.24
CA LYS A 66 6.35 22.80 -8.06
C LYS A 66 5.26 21.95 -8.72
N ILE A 67 5.68 21.08 -9.62
CA ILE A 67 4.83 20.14 -10.33
C ILE A 67 5.21 18.73 -9.88
N ALA A 68 4.22 17.94 -9.46
CA ALA A 68 4.44 16.54 -9.10
C ALA A 68 4.47 15.66 -10.35
N GLU A 69 5.54 14.87 -10.47
CA GLU A 69 5.72 13.88 -11.52
C GLU A 69 5.97 12.50 -10.89
N PRO A 70 5.27 11.43 -11.33
CA PRO A 70 5.53 10.08 -10.85
C PRO A 70 6.92 9.61 -11.30
N ILE A 71 7.59 8.81 -10.46
CA ILE A 71 8.86 8.17 -10.85
C ILE A 71 8.64 7.08 -11.93
N GLY A 72 7.41 6.56 -12.04
CA GLY A 72 7.02 5.51 -12.97
C GLY A 72 6.83 4.18 -12.27
N VAL A 73 7.84 3.31 -12.33
CA VAL A 73 7.79 1.94 -11.78
C VAL A 73 8.67 1.81 -10.54
N ILE A 74 8.10 1.25 -9.47
CA ILE A 74 8.77 1.03 -8.18
C ILE A 74 8.96 -0.47 -7.96
N ALA A 75 10.17 -0.88 -7.55
CA ALA A 75 10.44 -2.22 -7.05
C ALA A 75 10.19 -2.30 -5.54
N GLY A 76 9.14 -3.01 -5.13
CA GLY A 76 8.71 -3.16 -3.74
C GLY A 76 9.22 -4.44 -3.09
N VAL A 77 10.34 -4.39 -2.36
CA VAL A 77 10.81 -5.57 -1.59
C VAL A 77 10.08 -5.65 -0.23
N THR A 78 9.62 -6.83 0.16
CA THR A 78 8.94 -7.04 1.46
C THR A 78 9.76 -7.91 2.42
N PRO A 79 9.81 -7.59 3.73
CA PRO A 79 10.47 -8.42 4.73
C PRO A 79 9.55 -9.52 5.27
N VAL A 80 10.12 -10.61 5.78
CA VAL A 80 9.37 -11.70 6.45
C VAL A 80 8.67 -11.27 7.74
N THR A 81 9.13 -10.18 8.39
CA THR A 81 8.61 -9.75 9.69
C THR A 81 7.27 -9.01 9.58
N ASN A 82 7.09 -8.21 8.53
CA ASN A 82 5.91 -7.40 8.28
C ASN A 82 5.41 -7.60 6.83
N PRO A 83 5.04 -8.83 6.43
CA PRO A 83 4.83 -9.15 5.02
C PRO A 83 3.60 -8.46 4.44
N THR A 84 2.44 -8.58 5.10
CA THR A 84 1.15 -8.07 4.61
C THR A 84 1.05 -6.56 4.75
N SER A 85 1.39 -6.01 5.93
CA SER A 85 1.31 -4.57 6.18
C SER A 85 2.26 -3.76 5.28
N THR A 86 3.44 -4.30 4.94
CA THR A 86 4.35 -3.65 3.98
C THR A 86 3.75 -3.62 2.58
N VAL A 87 3.04 -4.66 2.15
CA VAL A 87 2.34 -4.67 0.85
C VAL A 87 1.25 -3.60 0.83
N ILE A 88 0.40 -3.55 1.87
CA ILE A 88 -0.67 -2.54 2.00
C ILE A 88 -0.07 -1.13 1.92
N PHE A 89 0.92 -0.83 2.79
CA PHE A 89 1.58 0.47 2.85
C PHE A 89 2.19 0.87 1.50
N LYS A 90 3.03 0.01 0.91
CA LYS A 90 3.75 0.34 -0.33
C LYS A 90 2.81 0.45 -1.53
N ALA A 91 1.78 -0.40 -1.61
CA ALA A 91 0.77 -0.29 -2.65
C ALA A 91 0.00 1.03 -2.55
N MET A 92 -0.36 1.43 -1.32
CA MET A 92 -1.13 2.65 -1.10
C MET A 92 -0.36 3.91 -1.48
N ILE A 93 0.91 4.04 -1.05
CA ILE A 93 1.73 5.22 -1.38
C ILE A 93 2.09 5.25 -2.87
N ALA A 94 2.33 4.10 -3.51
CA ALA A 94 2.58 4.01 -4.95
C ALA A 94 1.34 4.47 -5.74
N MET A 95 0.17 3.97 -5.37
CA MET A 95 -1.10 4.36 -5.99
C MET A 95 -1.40 5.84 -5.80
N LYS A 96 -1.16 6.38 -4.60
CA LYS A 96 -1.39 7.80 -4.29
C LYS A 96 -0.51 8.71 -5.14
N SER A 97 0.74 8.31 -5.36
CA SER A 97 1.72 9.05 -6.15
C SER A 97 1.74 8.70 -7.64
N LYS A 98 0.71 8.00 -8.16
CA LYS A 98 0.57 7.61 -9.57
C LYS A 98 1.72 6.76 -10.11
N ASN A 99 2.27 5.91 -9.25
CA ASN A 99 3.31 4.95 -9.62
C ASN A 99 2.74 3.54 -9.76
N THR A 100 3.34 2.76 -10.64
CA THR A 100 3.18 1.30 -10.68
C THR A 100 4.16 0.68 -9.69
N ILE A 101 3.76 -0.36 -8.97
CA ILE A 101 4.65 -1.08 -8.06
C ILE A 101 4.67 -2.57 -8.39
N ILE A 102 5.87 -3.12 -8.52
CA ILE A 102 6.12 -4.55 -8.71
C ILE A 102 6.78 -5.07 -7.44
N PHE A 103 6.17 -6.06 -6.81
CA PHE A 103 6.69 -6.57 -5.56
C PHE A 103 7.64 -7.77 -5.72
N GLY A 104 8.73 -7.73 -4.95
CA GLY A 104 9.59 -8.88 -4.68
C GLY A 104 9.36 -9.36 -3.25
N PHE A 105 8.69 -10.50 -3.10
CA PHE A 105 8.34 -11.03 -1.78
C PHE A 105 9.42 -11.92 -1.20
N HIS A 106 9.58 -11.89 0.12
CA HIS A 106 10.49 -12.80 0.80
C HIS A 106 9.96 -14.26 0.72
N PRO A 107 10.80 -15.27 0.40
CA PRO A 107 10.33 -16.65 0.19
C PRO A 107 9.54 -17.25 1.37
N GLN A 108 9.90 -16.90 2.60
CA GLN A 108 9.21 -17.36 3.82
C GLN A 108 7.87 -16.65 4.11
N ALA A 109 7.46 -15.68 3.29
CA ALA A 109 6.20 -14.94 3.45
C ALA A 109 5.50 -14.72 2.10
N GLN A 110 5.78 -15.59 1.13
CA GLN A 110 5.37 -15.43 -0.25
C GLN A 110 3.85 -15.41 -0.38
N LYS A 111 3.15 -16.37 0.23
CA LYS A 111 1.71 -16.58 0.06
C LYS A 111 0.91 -15.44 0.68
N CYS A 112 1.24 -15.03 1.91
CA CYS A 112 0.57 -13.90 2.57
C CYS A 112 0.77 -12.57 1.84
N CYS A 113 1.97 -12.34 1.30
CA CYS A 113 2.20 -11.18 0.45
C CYS A 113 1.43 -11.24 -0.88
N VAL A 114 1.45 -12.38 -1.59
CA VAL A 114 0.73 -12.56 -2.87
C VAL A 114 -0.75 -12.32 -2.70
N GLU A 115 -1.36 -12.92 -1.68
CA GLU A 115 -2.78 -12.75 -1.40
C GLU A 115 -3.14 -11.30 -1.09
N THR A 116 -2.31 -10.62 -0.29
CA THR A 116 -2.52 -9.19 0.01
C THR A 116 -2.49 -8.35 -1.27
N ALA A 117 -1.50 -8.58 -2.14
CA ALA A 117 -1.38 -7.87 -3.40
C ALA A 117 -2.53 -8.18 -4.36
N LYS A 118 -3.00 -9.44 -4.38
CA LYS A 118 -4.13 -9.88 -5.19
C LYS A 118 -5.44 -9.19 -4.77
N LEU A 119 -5.77 -9.19 -3.47
CA LEU A 119 -6.97 -8.52 -2.95
C LEU A 119 -6.97 -7.02 -3.29
N ILE A 120 -5.82 -6.36 -3.15
CA ILE A 120 -5.66 -4.95 -3.51
C ILE A 120 -5.87 -4.75 -5.01
N LYS A 121 -5.22 -5.56 -5.85
CA LYS A 121 -5.31 -5.48 -7.31
C LYS A 121 -6.75 -5.67 -7.79
N GLU A 122 -7.43 -6.71 -7.33
CA GLU A 122 -8.81 -7.02 -7.71
C GLU A 122 -9.77 -5.89 -7.32
N ALA A 123 -9.67 -5.40 -6.08
CA ALA A 123 -10.54 -4.33 -5.60
C ALA A 123 -10.29 -2.99 -6.32
N THR A 124 -9.02 -2.66 -6.59
CA THR A 124 -8.68 -1.42 -7.29
C THR A 124 -9.05 -1.49 -8.77
N ALA A 125 -8.88 -2.64 -9.44
CA ALA A 125 -9.34 -2.85 -10.81
C ALA A 125 -10.87 -2.70 -10.91
N ALA A 126 -11.62 -3.28 -9.97
CA ALA A 126 -13.08 -3.10 -9.90
C ALA A 126 -13.49 -1.62 -9.69
N ALA A 127 -12.61 -0.79 -9.13
CA ALA A 127 -12.81 0.64 -8.93
C ALA A 127 -12.23 1.51 -10.09
N GLY A 128 -11.86 0.91 -11.22
CA GLY A 128 -11.39 1.60 -12.42
C GLY A 128 -9.89 1.86 -12.48
N ALA A 129 -9.09 1.19 -11.65
CA ALA A 129 -7.64 1.14 -11.88
C ALA A 129 -7.31 0.35 -13.17
N PRO A 130 -6.22 0.67 -13.86
CA PRO A 130 -5.70 -0.18 -14.93
C PRO A 130 -5.44 -1.61 -14.45
N GLU A 131 -5.52 -2.59 -15.35
CA GLU A 131 -5.40 -4.01 -15.00
C GLU A 131 -4.01 -4.41 -14.47
N ASN A 132 -2.98 -3.58 -14.67
CA ASN A 132 -1.59 -3.91 -14.39
C ASN A 132 -1.23 -3.67 -12.92
#